data_AF-A0A7V4WXB8-F1
#
_entry.id   AF-A0A7V4WXB8-F1
#
_cell.length_a   1.000
_cell.length_b   1.000
_cell.length_c   1.000
_cell.angle_alpha   90.00
_cell.angle_beta   90.00
_cell.angle_gamma   90.00
#
_symmetry.space_group_name_H-M   'P 1'
#
loop_
_entity.id
_entity.type
_entity.pdbx_description
1 polymer ?
#
loop_
_entity_poly.entity_id
_entity_poly.type
_entity_poly.pdbx_seq_one_letter_code
_entity_poly.pdbx_strand_id
1 'polypeptide(L)'
;MKYDIKNVPYDKKEPTGEVRIEISIKENEAKDFEDYLYAQETIEIEGIPYLSQLDKEDTKNKTGCETGCCWAASCWMINQTGTKINHNDRIYFADPINVNNLADGITTIITEQEFNEAVLYVKNQLQLGKPVLCGTWDNRTKEAYENGKLGPEAWNNKLSGSNNSATTHFVVIMGYGYDKSQDKYYFRFYDPGRSDLTQGTSENNKFYIDEVNLEIMNSSYRGKIYKVIEIRKNF
;
A
#
# COMPACT_ATOMS: atom_id res chain seq x y z
N MET A 1 14.59 24.04 -48.68
CA MET A 1 13.13 24.26 -48.59
C MET A 1 12.73 24.18 -47.12
N LYS A 2 12.16 25.24 -46.55
CA LYS A 2 11.53 25.22 -45.22
C LYS A 2 10.04 24.92 -45.45
N TYR A 3 9.50 23.88 -44.82
CA TYR A 3 8.06 23.61 -44.85
C TYR A 3 7.37 24.44 -43.76
N ASP A 4 6.41 25.27 -44.17
CA ASP A 4 5.55 26.06 -43.26
C ASP A 4 4.27 25.28 -43.01
N ILE A 5 4.05 24.85 -41.77
CA ILE A 5 3.00 23.90 -41.36
C ILE A 5 1.64 24.61 -41.15
N LYS A 6 1.58 25.94 -41.32
CA LYS A 6 0.43 26.73 -40.88
C LYS A 6 -0.85 26.64 -41.72
N ASN A 7 -0.84 25.95 -42.87
CA ASN A 7 -1.99 25.94 -43.80
C ASN A 7 -2.32 24.55 -44.37
N VAL A 8 -2.20 23.47 -43.59
CA VAL A 8 -2.74 22.17 -44.01
C VAL A 8 -4.24 22.14 -43.71
N PRO A 9 -5.13 21.99 -44.71
CA PRO A 9 -6.56 21.87 -44.47
C PRO A 9 -6.83 20.61 -43.64
N TYR A 10 -7.49 20.76 -42.49
CA TYR A 10 -7.89 19.65 -41.64
C TYR A 10 -9.06 18.91 -42.31
N ASP A 11 -8.76 17.79 -42.98
CA ASP A 11 -9.79 16.89 -43.51
C ASP A 11 -10.50 16.19 -42.33
N LYS A 12 -11.81 16.42 -42.17
CA LYS A 12 -12.64 15.94 -41.05
C LYS A 12 -13.07 14.48 -41.18
N LYS A 13 -12.47 13.70 -42.08
CA LYS A 13 -12.81 12.28 -42.19
C LYS A 13 -12.24 11.55 -40.97
N GLU A 14 -13.10 10.88 -40.21
CA GLU A 14 -12.63 9.93 -39.21
C GLU A 14 -11.73 8.90 -39.90
N PRO A 15 -10.51 8.68 -39.40
CA PRO A 15 -9.61 7.70 -40.00
C PRO A 15 -10.26 6.32 -39.91
N THR A 16 -10.52 5.70 -41.07
CA THR A 16 -10.97 4.31 -41.17
C THR A 16 -9.76 3.42 -41.52
N GLY A 17 -9.50 2.41 -40.70
CA GLY A 17 -8.41 1.44 -40.91
C GLY A 17 -7.94 0.77 -39.61
N GLU A 18 -7.28 -0.38 -39.74
CA GLU A 18 -6.59 -1.06 -38.63
C GLU A 18 -5.14 -0.60 -38.61
N VAL A 19 -4.68 -0.05 -37.47
CA VAL A 19 -3.26 0.26 -37.26
C VAL A 19 -2.68 -0.84 -36.39
N ARG A 20 -1.67 -1.54 -36.91
CA ARG A 20 -0.87 -2.49 -36.14
C ARG A 20 0.45 -1.84 -35.73
N ILE A 21 0.76 -1.94 -34.44
CA ILE A 21 2.03 -1.50 -33.87
C ILE A 21 2.70 -2.75 -33.32
N GLU A 22 3.89 -3.07 -33.84
CA GLU A 22 4.74 -4.14 -33.31
C GLU A 22 5.89 -3.49 -32.54
N ILE A 23 6.11 -3.93 -31.30
CA ILE A 23 7.17 -3.43 -30.44
C ILE A 23 8.03 -4.63 -30.04
N SER A 24 9.34 -4.52 -30.27
CA SER A 24 10.32 -5.51 -29.86
C SER A 24 11.09 -5.00 -28.65
N ILE A 25 11.20 -5.86 -27.64
CA ILE A 25 11.85 -5.60 -26.36
C ILE A 25 12.82 -6.74 -26.07
N LYS A 26 13.82 -6.50 -25.22
CA LYS A 26 14.68 -7.60 -24.77
C LYS A 26 13.89 -8.54 -23.87
N GLU A 27 14.22 -9.83 -23.91
CA GLU A 27 13.52 -10.86 -23.14
C GLU A 27 13.56 -10.58 -21.62
N ASN A 28 14.65 -10.01 -21.12
CA ASN A 28 14.78 -9.60 -19.72
C ASN A 28 14.00 -8.33 -19.35
N GLU A 29 13.50 -7.58 -20.34
CA GLU A 29 12.69 -6.37 -20.19
C GLU A 29 11.21 -6.65 -20.55
N ALA A 30 10.89 -7.88 -20.97
CA ALA A 30 9.57 -8.24 -21.48
C ALA A 30 8.47 -8.12 -20.42
N LYS A 31 8.78 -8.55 -19.18
CA LYS A 31 7.85 -8.42 -18.05
C LYS A 31 7.60 -6.96 -17.69
N ASP A 32 8.62 -6.12 -17.68
CA ASP A 32 8.47 -4.69 -17.35
C ASP A 32 7.63 -3.95 -18.41
N PHE A 33 7.80 -4.32 -19.67
CA PHE A 33 7.03 -3.78 -20.78
C PHE A 33 5.59 -4.30 -20.82
N GLU A 34 5.37 -5.60 -20.56
CA GLU A 34 4.01 -6.13 -20.37
C GLU A 34 3.34 -5.44 -19.19
N ASP A 35 4.02 -5.30 -18.05
CA ASP A 35 3.53 -4.55 -16.90
C ASP A 35 3.21 -3.08 -17.26
N TYR A 36 3.97 -2.46 -18.17
CA TYR A 36 3.71 -1.10 -18.68
C TYR A 36 2.49 -1.05 -19.62
N LEU A 37 2.31 -2.06 -20.49
CA LEU A 37 1.18 -2.14 -21.42
C LEU A 37 -0.13 -2.52 -20.70
N TYR A 38 -0.05 -3.43 -19.75
CA TYR A 38 -1.16 -3.92 -18.93
C TYR A 38 -1.31 -3.15 -17.62
N ALA A 39 -0.60 -2.03 -17.45
CA ALA A 39 -0.58 -1.22 -16.23
C ALA A 39 -1.97 -0.72 -15.78
N GLN A 40 -2.98 -0.80 -16.64
CA GLN A 40 -4.36 -0.45 -16.29
C GLN A 40 -5.18 -1.61 -15.71
N GLU A 41 -4.64 -2.82 -15.59
CA GLU A 41 -5.36 -3.92 -14.97
C GLU A 41 -5.42 -3.72 -13.46
N THR A 42 -6.62 -3.36 -12.99
CA THR A 42 -6.93 -3.34 -11.56
C THR A 42 -6.93 -4.78 -11.05
N ILE A 43 -6.07 -5.05 -10.06
CA ILE A 43 -6.04 -6.32 -9.35
C ILE A 43 -6.79 -6.11 -8.04
N GLU A 44 -7.84 -6.88 -7.78
CA GLU A 44 -8.51 -6.90 -6.48
C GLU A 44 -8.75 -8.34 -6.03
N ILE A 45 -8.32 -8.65 -4.80
CA ILE A 45 -8.63 -9.92 -4.16
C ILE A 45 -10.02 -9.82 -3.54
N GLU A 46 -10.98 -10.54 -4.11
CA GLU A 46 -12.34 -10.60 -3.59
C GLU A 46 -12.48 -11.56 -2.40
N GLY A 47 -13.53 -11.37 -1.62
CA GLY A 47 -13.95 -12.33 -0.60
C GLY A 47 -13.09 -12.39 0.67
N ILE A 48 -12.18 -11.44 0.87
CA ILE A 48 -11.43 -11.33 2.14
C ILE A 48 -12.41 -10.93 3.26
N PRO A 49 -12.64 -11.79 4.27
CA PRO A 49 -13.50 -11.44 5.39
C PRO A 49 -12.90 -10.28 6.17
N TYR A 50 -13.73 -9.33 6.58
CA TYR A 50 -13.31 -8.17 7.35
C TYR A 50 -13.41 -8.43 8.85
N LEU A 51 -12.43 -7.94 9.61
CA LEU A 51 -12.45 -7.94 11.07
C LEU A 51 -12.04 -6.57 11.59
N SER A 52 -12.96 -5.92 12.32
CA SER A 52 -12.69 -4.65 12.98
C SER A 52 -11.98 -4.85 14.30
N GLN A 53 -10.84 -4.20 14.52
CA GLN A 53 -10.19 -4.15 15.82
C GLN A 53 -11.03 -3.42 16.89
N LEU A 54 -12.04 -2.64 16.47
CA LEU A 54 -12.91 -1.90 17.37
C LEU A 54 -14.06 -2.77 17.89
N ASP A 55 -14.38 -3.86 17.20
CA ASP A 55 -15.19 -4.94 17.76
C ASP A 55 -14.30 -5.82 18.64
N LYS A 56 -14.19 -5.42 19.91
CA LYS A 56 -13.31 -6.06 20.89
C LYS A 56 -13.70 -7.51 21.16
N GLU A 57 -15.00 -7.81 21.17
CA GLU A 57 -15.49 -9.15 21.49
C GLU A 57 -15.17 -10.10 20.34
N ASP A 58 -15.55 -9.74 19.11
CA ASP A 58 -15.31 -10.56 17.93
C ASP A 58 -13.79 -10.70 17.64
N THR A 59 -13.03 -9.61 17.78
CA THR A 59 -11.58 -9.65 17.63
C THR A 59 -10.92 -10.54 18.67
N LYS A 60 -11.32 -10.46 19.94
CA LYS A 60 -10.79 -11.32 20.99
C LYS A 60 -11.13 -12.79 20.72
N ASN A 61 -12.36 -13.08 20.30
CA ASN A 61 -12.80 -14.44 20.00
C ASN A 61 -12.04 -15.05 18.82
N LYS A 62 -11.74 -14.27 17.78
CA LYS A 62 -11.03 -14.74 16.57
C LYS A 62 -9.52 -14.75 16.68
N THR A 63 -8.93 -13.87 17.49
CA THR A 63 -7.48 -13.61 17.48
C THR A 63 -6.81 -13.74 18.84
N GLY A 64 -7.57 -13.77 19.93
CA GLY A 64 -7.06 -13.72 21.31
C GLY A 64 -6.53 -12.34 21.74
N CYS A 65 -6.52 -11.33 20.87
CA CYS A 65 -6.02 -10.00 21.19
C CYS A 65 -7.09 -9.14 21.88
N GLU A 66 -6.72 -8.45 22.97
CA GLU A 66 -7.66 -7.66 23.79
C GLU A 66 -7.54 -6.14 23.63
N THR A 67 -6.38 -5.63 23.20
CA THR A 67 -6.13 -4.19 23.04
C THR A 67 -5.20 -3.90 21.87
N GLY A 68 -5.52 -2.90 21.04
CA GLY A 68 -4.63 -2.42 19.97
C GLY A 68 -4.40 -3.45 18.86
N CYS A 69 -5.45 -4.13 18.41
CA CYS A 69 -5.35 -5.38 17.66
C CYS A 69 -5.26 -5.24 16.14
N CYS A 70 -4.78 -4.11 15.60
CA CYS A 70 -4.64 -3.91 14.15
C CYS A 70 -3.83 -5.03 13.48
N TRP A 71 -2.71 -5.42 14.11
CA TRP A 71 -1.88 -6.53 13.67
C TRP A 71 -2.65 -7.84 13.63
N ALA A 72 -3.28 -8.20 14.75
CA ALA A 72 -3.96 -9.49 14.93
C ALA A 72 -5.17 -9.61 14.01
N ALA A 73 -5.96 -8.54 13.89
CA ALA A 73 -7.09 -8.47 12.97
C ALA A 73 -6.62 -8.59 11.51
N SER A 74 -5.59 -7.85 11.11
CA SER A 74 -5.04 -7.94 9.74
C SER A 74 -4.49 -9.31 9.42
N CYS A 75 -3.74 -9.93 10.34
CA CYS A 75 -3.26 -11.30 10.19
C CYS A 75 -4.41 -12.29 10.04
N TRP A 76 -5.46 -12.15 10.84
CA TRP A 76 -6.64 -13.00 10.74
C TRP A 76 -7.30 -12.88 9.37
N MET A 77 -7.53 -11.66 8.87
CA MET A 77 -8.11 -11.41 7.55
C MET A 77 -7.27 -12.06 6.43
N ILE A 78 -5.95 -11.86 6.45
CA ILE A 78 -5.02 -12.44 5.47
C ILE A 78 -5.05 -13.97 5.51
N ASN A 79 -5.02 -14.55 6.72
CA ASN A 79 -5.02 -16.01 6.88
C ASN A 79 -6.28 -16.69 6.31
N GLN A 80 -7.40 -15.98 6.18
CA GLN A 80 -8.63 -16.52 5.56
C GLN A 80 -8.45 -16.82 4.07
N THR A 81 -7.45 -16.23 3.42
CA THR A 81 -7.11 -16.50 2.01
C THR A 81 -6.17 -17.69 1.83
N GLY A 82 -5.76 -18.35 2.92
CA GLY A 82 -4.70 -19.37 2.91
C GLY A 82 -3.28 -18.80 2.88
N THR A 83 -3.13 -17.48 2.79
CA THR A 83 -1.85 -16.78 2.87
C THR A 83 -1.30 -16.81 4.30
N LYS A 84 0.00 -17.09 4.44
CA LYS A 84 0.70 -17.04 5.74
C LYS A 84 1.74 -15.93 5.71
N ILE A 85 1.78 -15.13 6.77
CA ILE A 85 2.71 -14.00 6.91
C ILE A 85 3.99 -14.47 7.59
N ASN A 86 5.14 -14.08 7.05
CA ASN A 86 6.44 -14.24 7.69
C ASN A 86 6.70 -13.06 8.63
N HIS A 87 6.65 -13.33 9.94
CA HIS A 87 6.81 -12.32 10.97
C HIS A 87 8.19 -11.63 10.96
N ASN A 88 9.22 -12.32 10.46
CA ASN A 88 10.61 -11.87 10.55
C ASN A 88 11.12 -11.25 9.24
N ASP A 89 10.42 -11.47 8.12
CA ASP A 89 10.82 -10.94 6.82
C ASP A 89 9.95 -9.74 6.45
N ARG A 90 10.60 -8.59 6.30
CA ARG A 90 9.95 -7.32 6.07
C ARG A 90 10.85 -6.38 5.28
N ILE A 91 10.21 -5.52 4.51
CA ILE A 91 10.85 -4.45 3.76
C ILE A 91 10.54 -3.14 4.49
N TYR A 92 11.57 -2.34 4.78
CA TYR A 92 11.45 -1.05 5.44
C TYR A 92 11.58 0.10 4.46
N PHE A 93 10.66 1.06 4.56
CA PHE A 93 10.67 2.26 3.73
C PHE A 93 11.25 3.46 4.47
N ALA A 94 11.01 3.56 5.79
CA ALA A 94 11.35 4.74 6.57
C ALA A 94 11.67 4.42 8.03
N ASP A 95 12.55 5.22 8.62
CA ASP A 95 12.89 5.22 10.04
C ASP A 95 12.28 6.44 10.74
N PRO A 96 11.99 6.36 12.06
CA PRO A 96 11.61 7.53 12.83
C PRO A 96 12.77 8.53 12.92
N ILE A 97 12.46 9.83 12.76
CA ILE A 97 13.43 10.91 13.04
C ILE A 97 13.81 10.90 14.53
N ASN A 98 12.84 10.62 15.40
CA ASN A 98 13.03 10.49 16.83
C ASN A 98 12.23 9.30 17.37
N VAL A 99 12.93 8.25 17.82
CA VAL A 99 12.31 7.05 18.40
C VAL A 99 11.49 7.33 19.67
N ASN A 100 11.77 8.43 20.37
CA ASN A 100 11.03 8.81 21.58
C ASN A 100 9.80 9.66 21.26
N ASN A 101 9.69 10.22 20.05
CA ASN A 101 8.56 11.05 19.65
C ASN A 101 8.30 10.94 18.14
N LEU A 102 7.39 10.04 17.76
CA LEU A 102 7.00 9.86 16.36
C LEU A 102 6.31 11.07 15.73
N ALA A 103 5.88 12.06 16.51
CA ALA A 103 5.35 13.31 15.97
C ALA A 103 6.44 14.14 15.28
N ASP A 104 7.72 13.89 15.58
CA ASP A 104 8.84 14.55 14.91
C ASP A 104 9.01 14.08 13.46
N GLY A 105 8.33 12.98 13.09
CA GLY A 105 8.26 12.48 11.72
C GLY A 105 9.11 11.25 11.46
N ILE A 106 9.18 10.90 10.18
CA ILE A 106 9.94 9.77 9.64
C ILE A 106 10.83 10.25 8.49
N THR A 107 11.86 9.48 8.17
CA THR A 107 12.76 9.71 7.04
C THR A 107 12.84 8.47 6.17
N THR A 108 12.69 8.63 4.86
CA THR A 108 12.81 7.54 3.89
C THR A 108 14.25 7.01 3.86
N ILE A 109 14.42 5.70 3.98
CA ILE A 109 15.72 5.02 4.04
C ILE A 109 15.94 4.01 2.92
N ILE A 110 14.90 3.72 2.14
CA ILE A 110 14.92 2.74 1.06
C ILE A 110 15.55 3.34 -0.21
N THR A 111 16.30 2.53 -0.95
CA THR A 111 16.80 2.91 -2.28
C THR A 111 15.72 2.77 -3.35
N GLU A 112 15.91 3.41 -4.51
CA GLU A 112 15.00 3.28 -5.66
C GLU A 112 14.84 1.81 -6.10
N GLN A 113 15.93 1.05 -6.15
CA GLN A 113 15.89 -0.37 -6.49
C GLN A 113 15.05 -1.15 -5.48
N GLU A 114 15.30 -1.00 -4.19
CA GLU A 114 14.55 -1.70 -3.14
C GLU A 114 13.07 -1.29 -3.13
N PHE A 115 12.76 -0.01 -3.41
CA PHE A 115 11.40 0.48 -3.52
C PHE A 115 10.65 -0.21 -4.68
N ASN A 116 11.28 -0.25 -5.86
CA ASN A 116 10.71 -0.91 -7.03
C ASN A 116 10.52 -2.41 -6.80
N GLU A 117 11.50 -3.07 -6.18
CA GLU A 117 11.39 -4.48 -5.78
C GLU A 117 10.25 -4.71 -4.77
N ALA A 118 10.02 -3.78 -3.85
CA ALA A 118 8.93 -3.86 -2.88
C ALA A 118 7.55 -3.70 -3.55
N VAL A 119 7.40 -2.72 -4.44
CA VAL A 119 6.17 -2.51 -5.22
C VAL A 119 5.89 -3.75 -6.08
N LEU A 120 6.91 -4.25 -6.79
CA LEU A 120 6.80 -5.46 -7.62
C LEU A 120 6.45 -6.69 -6.78
N TYR A 121 7.05 -6.84 -5.59
CA TYR A 121 6.69 -7.90 -4.66
C TYR A 121 5.20 -7.86 -4.31
N VAL A 122 4.66 -6.69 -3.91
CA VAL A 122 3.24 -6.56 -3.57
C VAL A 122 2.37 -6.89 -4.77
N LYS A 123 2.66 -6.36 -5.97
CA LYS A 123 1.93 -6.68 -7.20
C LYS A 123 1.89 -8.19 -7.47
N ASN A 124 3.05 -8.86 -7.42
CA ASN A 124 3.12 -10.31 -7.65
C ASN A 124 2.33 -11.11 -6.61
N GLN A 125 2.32 -10.70 -5.34
CA GLN A 125 1.50 -11.37 -4.32
C GLN A 125 0.00 -11.21 -4.63
N LEU A 126 -0.43 -10.00 -5.02
CA LEU A 126 -1.82 -9.73 -5.36
C LEU A 126 -2.29 -10.55 -6.58
N GLN A 127 -1.46 -10.68 -7.62
CA GLN A 127 -1.72 -11.53 -8.78
C GLN A 127 -1.90 -13.02 -8.40
N LEU A 128 -1.25 -13.46 -7.32
CA LEU A 128 -1.40 -14.81 -6.77
C LEU A 128 -2.59 -14.97 -5.83
N GLY A 129 -3.43 -13.94 -5.67
CA GLY A 129 -4.54 -13.94 -4.71
C GLY A 129 -4.09 -13.84 -3.26
N LYS A 130 -2.84 -13.41 -3.00
CA LYS A 130 -2.25 -13.32 -1.67
C LYS A 130 -2.22 -11.87 -1.18
N PRO A 131 -3.10 -11.46 -0.25
CA PRO A 131 -3.03 -10.13 0.32
C PRO A 131 -1.76 -9.95 1.14
N VAL A 132 -1.38 -8.68 1.37
CA VAL A 132 -0.11 -8.33 2.00
C VAL A 132 -0.35 -7.49 3.26
N LEU A 133 0.34 -7.83 4.34
CA LEU A 133 0.28 -7.07 5.59
C LEU A 133 1.19 -5.83 5.49
N CYS A 134 0.62 -4.66 5.79
CA CYS A 134 1.27 -3.37 5.64
C CYS A 134 1.25 -2.60 6.96
N GLY A 135 2.43 -2.15 7.41
CA GLY A 135 2.60 -1.26 8.55
C GLY A 135 2.68 0.19 8.11
N THR A 136 1.98 1.06 8.83
CA THR A 136 1.86 2.49 8.52
C THR A 136 2.26 3.35 9.71
N TRP A 137 2.76 4.55 9.40
CA TRP A 137 2.91 5.67 10.32
C TRP A 137 1.88 6.75 9.98
N ASP A 138 1.39 7.51 10.97
CA ASP A 138 0.49 8.64 10.73
C ASP A 138 0.94 9.95 11.39
N ASN A 139 0.51 11.08 10.83
CA ASN A 139 0.97 12.42 11.22
C ASN A 139 0.31 12.99 12.49
N ARG A 140 0.14 12.18 13.54
CA ARG A 140 -0.48 12.60 14.80
C ARG A 140 0.39 13.58 15.58
N THR A 141 -0.26 14.38 16.43
CA THR A 141 0.43 15.25 17.40
C THR A 141 1.12 14.44 18.49
N LYS A 142 2.14 15.03 19.12
CA LYS A 142 2.84 14.44 20.27
C LYS A 142 1.89 14.02 21.38
N GLU A 143 0.94 14.89 21.74
CA GLU A 143 -0.09 14.62 22.75
C GLU A 143 -0.94 13.38 22.40
N ALA A 144 -1.25 13.17 21.12
CA ALA A 144 -2.01 12.01 20.68
C ALA A 144 -1.18 10.71 20.72
N TYR A 145 0.15 10.80 20.56
CA TYR A 145 1.07 9.68 20.76
C TYR A 145 1.22 9.31 22.25
N GLU A 146 1.45 10.32 23.10
CA GLU A 146 1.63 10.17 24.55
C GLU A 146 0.35 9.67 25.24
N ASN A 147 -0.81 10.28 24.95
CA ASN A 147 -2.09 9.88 25.53
C ASN A 147 -2.62 8.54 24.96
N GLY A 148 -2.19 8.18 23.75
CA GLY A 148 -2.65 6.97 23.06
C GLY A 148 -1.90 5.70 23.44
N LYS A 149 -0.75 5.78 24.12
CA LYS A 149 0.24 4.69 24.19
C LYS A 149 0.48 4.09 22.78
N LEU A 150 0.85 4.94 21.83
CA LEU A 150 1.12 4.56 20.45
C LEU A 150 2.57 4.94 20.09
N GLY A 151 3.23 4.15 19.25
CA GLY A 151 4.64 4.36 18.87
C GLY A 151 5.60 3.36 19.52
N PRO A 152 6.92 3.61 19.49
CA PRO A 152 7.93 2.61 19.84
C PRO A 152 7.78 2.12 21.27
N GLU A 153 7.46 2.96 22.27
CA GLU A 153 7.19 2.46 23.63
C GLU A 153 5.96 1.51 23.74
N ALA A 154 5.00 1.61 22.81
CA ALA A 154 3.84 0.72 22.74
C ALA A 154 4.13 -0.61 22.01
N TRP A 155 5.10 -0.61 21.10
CA TRP A 155 5.36 -1.69 20.15
C TRP A 155 6.75 -2.35 20.27
N ASN A 156 7.72 -1.71 20.92
CA ASN A 156 9.10 -2.17 21.07
C ASN A 156 9.22 -3.47 21.88
N ASN A 157 8.20 -3.78 22.70
CA ASN A 157 8.11 -5.07 23.39
C ASN A 157 7.20 -6.09 22.68
N LYS A 158 6.55 -5.74 21.57
CA LYS A 158 5.47 -6.56 20.96
C LYS A 158 5.74 -7.04 19.53
N LEU A 159 6.76 -6.56 18.83
CA LEU A 159 7.07 -7.04 17.47
C LEU A 159 8.57 -7.32 17.34
N SER A 160 8.88 -8.59 17.11
CA SER A 160 10.20 -9.20 17.04
C SER A 160 11.04 -8.70 15.86
N GLY A 161 11.59 -7.49 15.98
CA GLY A 161 12.69 -7.04 15.14
C GLY A 161 12.82 -5.53 15.14
N SER A 162 14.07 -5.07 15.32
CA SER A 162 14.56 -3.68 15.46
C SER A 162 13.75 -2.81 16.43
N ASN A 163 14.41 -2.33 17.50
CA ASN A 163 13.85 -1.49 18.56
C ASN A 163 13.36 -0.09 18.12
N ASN A 164 13.16 0.14 16.81
CA ASN A 164 12.99 1.46 16.20
C ASN A 164 11.89 1.52 15.11
N SER A 165 11.00 0.53 14.97
CA SER A 165 9.92 0.63 13.95
C SER A 165 8.98 1.80 14.27
N ALA A 166 8.74 2.68 13.29
CA ALA A 166 7.79 3.78 13.42
C ALA A 166 6.32 3.34 13.23
N THR A 167 6.03 2.04 13.16
CA THR A 167 4.69 1.55 12.82
C THR A 167 3.72 1.85 13.93
N THR A 168 2.62 2.51 13.58
CA THR A 168 1.55 2.89 14.51
C THR A 168 0.27 2.10 14.24
N HIS A 169 0.10 1.59 13.02
CA HIS A 169 -1.10 0.89 12.60
C HIS A 169 -0.83 -0.10 11.47
N PHE A 170 -1.55 -1.23 11.48
CA PHE A 170 -1.47 -2.26 10.45
C PHE A 170 -2.77 -2.34 9.65
N VAL A 171 -2.62 -2.51 8.34
CA VAL A 171 -3.69 -2.64 7.36
C VAL A 171 -3.38 -3.79 6.40
N VAL A 172 -4.38 -4.22 5.63
CA VAL A 172 -4.24 -5.28 4.64
C VAL A 172 -4.28 -4.67 3.24
N ILE A 173 -3.19 -4.76 2.49
CA ILE A 173 -3.20 -4.44 1.06
C ILE A 173 -3.85 -5.62 0.34
N MET A 174 -4.92 -5.33 -0.41
CA MET A 174 -5.71 -6.34 -1.12
C MET A 174 -5.88 -6.07 -2.60
N GLY A 175 -5.41 -4.93 -3.10
CA GLY A 175 -5.52 -4.62 -4.52
C GLY A 175 -4.50 -3.59 -4.98
N TYR A 176 -4.42 -3.46 -6.30
CA TYR A 176 -3.55 -2.54 -7.03
C TYR A 176 -4.33 -1.98 -8.21
N GLY A 177 -4.11 -0.71 -8.54
CA GLY A 177 -4.74 -0.13 -9.71
C GLY A 177 -4.20 1.25 -10.06
N TYR A 178 -4.83 1.86 -11.05
CA TYR A 178 -4.48 3.19 -11.55
C TYR A 178 -5.62 4.19 -11.40
N ASP A 179 -5.33 5.37 -10.85
CA ASP A 179 -6.27 6.46 -10.74
C ASP A 179 -6.04 7.48 -11.85
N LYS A 180 -6.86 7.39 -12.92
CA LYS A 180 -6.77 8.28 -14.09
C LYS A 180 -6.97 9.75 -13.74
N SER A 181 -7.69 10.07 -12.66
CA SER A 181 -7.94 11.46 -12.28
C SER A 181 -6.74 12.12 -11.60
N GLN A 182 -5.88 11.32 -10.99
CA GLN A 182 -4.68 11.77 -10.29
C GLN A 182 -3.39 11.40 -11.02
N ASP A 183 -3.49 10.63 -12.11
CA ASP A 183 -2.36 10.12 -12.89
C ASP A 183 -1.36 9.33 -12.02
N LYS A 184 -1.90 8.48 -11.12
CA LYS A 184 -1.11 7.75 -10.11
C LYS A 184 -1.56 6.31 -9.92
N TYR A 185 -0.59 5.41 -9.76
CA TYR A 185 -0.82 4.07 -9.26
C TYR A 185 -1.14 4.08 -7.76
N TYR A 186 -1.92 3.11 -7.32
CA TYR A 186 -2.27 2.94 -5.93
C TYR A 186 -2.37 1.47 -5.50
N PHE A 187 -2.18 1.24 -4.21
CA PHE A 187 -2.63 0.05 -3.52
C PHE A 187 -3.97 0.31 -2.82
N ARG A 188 -4.89 -0.65 -2.93
CA ARG A 188 -6.14 -0.70 -2.14
C ARG A 188 -5.90 -1.43 -0.84
N PHE A 189 -6.52 -0.94 0.23
CA PHE A 189 -6.35 -1.55 1.55
C PHE A 189 -7.65 -1.67 2.35
N TYR A 190 -7.67 -2.65 3.25
CA TYR A 190 -8.65 -2.78 4.31
C TYR A 190 -8.07 -2.25 5.63
N ASP A 191 -8.80 -1.36 6.29
CA ASP A 191 -8.41 -0.76 7.58
C ASP A 191 -9.18 -1.40 8.74
N PRO A 192 -8.56 -2.28 9.57
CA PRO A 192 -9.23 -2.86 10.74
C PRO A 192 -9.56 -1.81 11.81
N GLY A 193 -9.02 -0.59 11.71
CA GLY A 193 -9.30 0.55 12.58
C GLY A 193 -10.68 1.20 12.38
N ARG A 194 -11.58 0.55 11.62
CA ARG A 194 -12.95 0.99 11.36
C ARG A 194 -13.95 0.01 11.99
N SER A 195 -14.95 0.52 12.71
CA SER A 195 -16.02 -0.33 13.27
C SER A 195 -17.00 -0.81 12.21
N ASP A 196 -17.07 -0.10 11.09
CA ASP A 196 -17.99 -0.36 9.99
C ASP A 196 -17.25 -1.00 8.81
N LEU A 197 -17.84 -2.07 8.27
CA LEU A 197 -17.34 -2.81 7.12
C LEU A 197 -17.14 -1.89 5.91
N THR A 198 -18.17 -1.12 5.52
CA THR A 198 -18.16 -0.30 4.31
C THR A 198 -17.04 0.75 4.31
N GLN A 199 -16.70 1.25 5.50
CA GLN A 199 -15.61 2.19 5.70
C GLN A 199 -14.25 1.49 5.77
N GLY A 200 -14.18 0.33 6.43
CA GLY A 200 -12.97 -0.49 6.52
C GLY A 200 -12.52 -1.03 5.17
N THR A 201 -13.47 -1.35 4.29
CA THR A 201 -13.22 -1.96 2.96
C THR A 201 -13.53 -1.02 1.80
N SER A 202 -13.66 0.28 2.07
CA SER A 202 -14.09 1.28 1.07
C SER A 202 -13.19 1.29 -0.16
N GLU A 203 -13.79 1.54 -1.33
CA GLU A 203 -13.04 1.70 -2.57
C GLU A 203 -12.08 2.89 -2.59
N ASN A 204 -12.32 3.85 -1.69
CA ASN A 204 -11.50 5.04 -1.53
C ASN A 204 -10.29 4.82 -0.62
N ASN A 205 -10.16 3.64 0.00
CA ASN A 205 -9.01 3.31 0.83
C ASN A 205 -7.81 2.99 -0.06
N LYS A 206 -7.09 4.04 -0.46
CA LYS A 206 -5.97 3.98 -1.40
C LYS A 206 -4.70 4.56 -0.81
N PHE A 207 -3.58 3.86 -0.99
CA PHE A 207 -2.25 4.41 -0.88
C PHE A 207 -1.68 4.64 -2.27
N TYR A 208 -1.38 5.87 -2.62
CA TYR A 208 -0.76 6.23 -3.88
C TYR A 208 0.75 6.02 -3.81
N ILE A 209 1.30 5.52 -4.91
CA ILE A 209 2.72 5.24 -5.08
C ILE A 209 3.38 6.50 -5.66
N ASP A 210 4.40 7.00 -4.97
CA ASP A 210 5.22 8.13 -5.38
C ASP A 210 6.66 7.65 -5.60
N GLU A 211 6.98 7.31 -6.84
CA GLU A 211 8.30 6.83 -7.24
C GLU A 211 9.39 7.91 -7.17
N VAL A 212 9.00 9.20 -7.20
CA VAL A 212 9.97 10.30 -7.12
C VAL A 212 10.48 10.47 -5.69
N ASN A 213 9.56 10.38 -4.72
CA ASN A 213 9.90 10.52 -3.31
C ASN A 213 10.16 9.17 -2.62
N LEU A 214 9.98 8.05 -3.33
CA LEU A 214 10.05 6.69 -2.80
C LEU A 214 9.09 6.48 -1.61
N GLU A 215 7.89 7.04 -1.72
CA GLU A 215 6.85 6.99 -0.69
C GLU A 215 5.59 6.30 -1.19
N ILE A 216 4.87 5.64 -0.28
CA ILE A 216 3.53 5.10 -0.54
C ILE A 216 2.61 5.66 0.55
N MET A 217 1.62 6.46 0.17
CA MET A 217 0.82 7.23 1.14
C MET A 217 -0.58 7.55 0.65
N ASN A 218 -1.53 7.79 1.56
CA ASN A 218 -2.83 8.32 1.16
C ASN A 218 -2.78 9.85 1.00
N SER A 219 -3.67 10.41 0.18
CA SER A 219 -3.83 11.86 0.03
C SER A 219 -4.50 12.49 1.26
N SER A 220 -5.61 11.91 1.74
CA SER A 220 -6.23 12.23 3.03
C SER A 220 -7.17 11.11 3.45
N TYR A 221 -6.94 10.55 4.64
CA TYR A 221 -7.71 9.44 5.19
C TYR A 221 -8.04 9.79 6.63
N ARG A 222 -9.32 10.08 6.90
CA ARG A 222 -9.80 10.54 8.22
C ARG A 222 -9.13 11.85 8.68
N GLY A 223 -8.80 12.74 7.75
CA GLY A 223 -8.07 13.96 8.04
C GLY A 223 -6.61 13.73 8.45
N LYS A 224 -6.07 12.53 8.19
CA LYS A 224 -4.69 12.16 8.46
C LYS A 224 -4.00 11.69 7.19
N ILE A 225 -2.68 11.77 7.25
CA ILE A 225 -1.79 11.17 6.28
C ILE A 225 -1.20 9.93 6.93
N TYR A 226 -1.43 8.78 6.31
CA TYR A 226 -0.76 7.53 6.60
C TYR A 226 0.28 7.32 5.51
N LYS A 227 1.50 7.03 5.94
CA LYS A 227 2.61 6.59 5.08
C LYS A 227 2.88 5.12 5.36
N VAL A 228 3.03 4.33 4.32
CA VAL A 228 3.51 2.95 4.43
C VAL A 228 4.98 3.01 4.81
N ILE A 229 5.33 2.31 5.87
CA ILE A 229 6.70 2.28 6.37
C ILE A 229 7.30 0.88 6.41
N GLU A 230 6.45 -0.15 6.40
CA GLU A 230 6.91 -1.53 6.28
C GLU A 230 5.90 -2.41 5.55
N ILE A 231 6.43 -3.35 4.78
CA ILE A 231 5.68 -4.46 4.17
C ILE A 231 6.16 -5.76 4.80
N ARG A 232 5.25 -6.58 5.32
CA ARG A 232 5.58 -7.92 5.84
C ARG A 232 5.43 -8.94 4.73
N LYS A 233 6.47 -9.74 4.50
CA LYS A 233 6.44 -10.73 3.42
C LYS A 233 5.58 -11.94 3.81
N ASN A 234 5.04 -12.61 2.80
CA ASN A 234 4.35 -13.88 2.91
C ASN A 234 5.36 -15.03 2.81
N PHE A 235 4.97 -16.24 3.25
CA PHE A 235 5.71 -17.48 2.96
C PHE A 235 5.43 -18.02 1.55
#